data_AF-A0A7S2B8X0-F1
#
_entry.id   AF-A0A7S2B8X0-F1
#
_cell.length_a   1.000
_cell.length_b   1.000
_cell.length_c   1.000
_cell.angle_alpha   90.00
_cell.angle_beta   90.00
_cell.angle_gamma   90.00
#
_symmetry.space_group_name_H-M   'P 1'
#
loop_
_entity.id
_entity.type
_entity.pdbx_description
1 polymer ?
#
loop_
_entity_poly.entity_id
_entity_poly.type
_entity_poly.pdbx_seq_one_letter_code
_entity_poly.pdbx_strand_id
1 'polypeptide(L)'
;IAEGAGPYIINGAQTGDVTTQQACCAVLSIISSHEQCRRQLCDMGALPALIQLAKMNDMKTRLRCAVAFANLSYESTVQGLMVDHDVVPVIADLSSPSPSYAEPWTAANEQNYTAEEEKDPSPKDHDSSYSEENQLYCAKALCNLGCHIGSEKRIVEQGGAY
;
A
#
# COMPACT_ATOMS: atom_id res chain seq x y z
N ILE A 1 -0.89 14.07 -18.12
CA ILE A 1 0.11 14.59 -17.15
C ILE A 1 0.97 15.58 -17.93
N ALA A 2 1.01 16.87 -17.57
CA ALA A 2 1.80 17.85 -18.32
C ALA A 2 3.25 17.35 -18.43
N GLU A 3 3.84 17.41 -19.62
CA GLU A 3 5.06 16.68 -20.06
C GLU A 3 6.33 16.88 -19.20
N GLY A 4 6.29 17.67 -18.13
CA GLY A 4 7.38 17.79 -17.17
C GLY A 4 7.08 17.27 -15.76
N ALA A 5 5.82 17.29 -15.30
CA ALA A 5 5.52 17.11 -13.87
C ALA A 5 5.69 15.67 -13.37
N GLY A 6 5.44 14.67 -14.23
CA GLY A 6 5.49 13.25 -13.88
C GLY A 6 6.84 12.82 -13.29
N PRO A 7 7.96 13.01 -14.02
CA PRO A 7 9.29 12.65 -13.52
C PRO A 7 9.68 13.33 -12.21
N TYR A 8 9.31 14.60 -12.00
CA TYR A 8 9.58 15.29 -10.72
C TYR A 8 8.81 14.67 -9.57
N ILE A 9 7.55 14.27 -9.78
CA ILE A 9 6.75 13.59 -8.75
C ILE A 9 7.36 12.23 -8.40
N ILE A 10 7.81 11.46 -9.40
CA ILE A 10 8.49 10.18 -9.16
C ILE A 10 9.78 10.38 -8.39
N ASN A 11 10.60 11.34 -8.80
CA ASN A 11 11.86 11.65 -8.14
C ASN A 11 11.64 12.10 -6.68
N GLY A 12 10.65 12.96 -6.43
CA GLY A 12 10.27 13.40 -5.09
C GLY A 12 9.75 12.26 -4.20
N ALA A 13 9.00 11.32 -4.78
CA ALA A 13 8.54 10.11 -4.08
C ALA A 13 9.72 9.21 -3.64
N GLN A 14 10.82 9.19 -4.39
CA GLN A 14 11.96 8.33 -4.10
C GLN A 14 13.01 8.99 -3.20
N THR A 15 13.28 10.28 -3.42
CA THR A 15 14.45 10.98 -2.85
C THR A 15 14.11 12.18 -1.97
N GLY A 16 12.84 12.58 -1.92
CA GLY A 16 12.39 13.67 -1.07
C GLY A 16 12.49 13.33 0.42
N ASP A 17 12.40 14.35 1.25
CA ASP A 17 12.16 14.18 2.68
C ASP A 17 10.77 13.55 2.92
N VAL A 18 10.51 13.11 4.15
CA VAL A 18 9.28 12.40 4.52
C VAL A 18 8.02 13.16 4.08
N THR A 19 7.98 14.48 4.25
CA THR A 19 6.81 15.28 3.87
C THR A 19 6.65 15.34 2.35
N THR A 20 7.73 15.49 1.60
CA THR A 20 7.70 15.44 0.12
C THR A 20 7.25 14.06 -0.37
N GLN A 21 7.79 12.98 0.20
CA GLN A 21 7.40 11.61 -0.15
C GLN A 21 5.90 11.36 0.07
N GLN A 22 5.37 11.77 1.22
CA GLN A 22 3.94 11.67 1.54
C GLN A 22 3.06 12.46 0.58
N ALA A 23 3.49 13.68 0.21
CA ALA A 23 2.78 14.53 -0.74
C ALA A 23 2.79 13.93 -2.15
N CYS A 24 3.96 13.48 -2.63
CA CYS A 24 4.10 12.80 -3.91
C CYS A 24 3.24 11.52 -3.94
N CYS A 25 3.22 10.72 -2.87
CA CYS A 25 2.36 9.54 -2.77
C CYS A 25 0.87 9.89 -2.93
N ALA A 26 0.41 10.99 -2.32
CA ALA A 26 -0.96 11.46 -2.48
C ALA A 26 -1.26 11.80 -3.95
N VAL A 27 -0.37 12.54 -4.59
CA VAL A 27 -0.51 12.90 -6.01
C VAL A 27 -0.52 11.65 -6.90
N LEU A 28 0.36 10.67 -6.66
CA LEU A 28 0.40 9.42 -7.41
C LEU A 28 -0.92 8.63 -7.28
N SER A 29 -1.49 8.56 -6.08
CA SER A 29 -2.78 7.90 -5.85
C SER A 29 -3.91 8.56 -6.64
N ILE A 30 -3.95 9.89 -6.70
CA ILE A 30 -4.92 10.65 -7.50
C ILE A 30 -4.73 10.38 -8.98
N ILE A 31 -3.49 10.50 -9.50
CA ILE A 31 -3.20 10.29 -10.92
C ILE A 31 -3.56 8.86 -11.36
N SER A 32 -3.29 7.86 -10.52
CA SER A 32 -3.61 6.46 -10.80
C SER A 32 -5.11 6.19 -10.98
N SER A 33 -5.97 7.00 -10.36
CA SER A 33 -7.42 6.85 -10.48
C SER A 33 -7.92 7.12 -11.92
N HIS A 34 -7.17 7.88 -12.71
CA HIS A 34 -7.46 8.17 -14.10
C HIS A 34 -6.87 7.10 -15.02
N GLU A 35 -7.73 6.32 -15.70
CA GLU A 35 -7.34 5.20 -16.58
C GLU A 35 -6.25 5.59 -17.60
N GLN A 36 -6.43 6.72 -18.28
CA GLN A 36 -5.53 7.24 -19.32
C GLN A 36 -4.10 7.52 -18.81
N CYS A 37 -3.92 7.66 -17.49
CA CYS A 37 -2.63 7.97 -16.88
C CYS A 37 -1.89 6.71 -16.42
N ARG A 38 -2.57 5.57 -16.20
CA ARG A 38 -1.99 4.41 -15.49
C ARG A 38 -0.76 3.83 -16.16
N ARG A 39 -0.85 3.59 -17.48
CA ARG A 39 0.27 3.05 -18.27
C ARG A 39 1.46 3.99 -18.28
N GLN A 40 1.22 5.29 -18.55
CA GLN A 40 2.25 6.33 -18.56
C GLN A 40 2.91 6.49 -17.18
N LEU A 41 2.12 6.39 -16.12
CA LEU A 41 2.62 6.46 -14.75
C LEU A 41 3.63 5.34 -14.46
N CYS A 42 3.34 4.13 -14.95
CA CYS A 42 4.26 3.00 -14.83
C CYS A 42 5.51 3.17 -15.70
N ASP A 43 5.38 3.69 -16.93
CA ASP A 43 6.53 4.01 -17.80
C ASP A 43 7.49 5.02 -17.18
N MET A 44 6.96 5.94 -16.35
CA MET A 44 7.78 6.91 -15.61
C MET A 44 8.43 6.34 -14.34
N GLY A 45 8.21 5.06 -14.01
CA GLY A 45 8.83 4.43 -12.84
C GLY A 45 8.03 4.59 -11.54
N ALA A 46 6.70 4.71 -11.61
CA ALA A 46 5.89 4.82 -10.39
C ALA A 46 5.83 3.55 -9.55
N LEU A 47 5.95 2.36 -10.15
CA LEU A 47 5.93 1.09 -9.40
C LEU A 47 7.05 1.01 -8.34
N PRO A 48 8.35 1.19 -8.67
CA PRO A 48 9.40 1.17 -7.65
C PRO A 48 9.24 2.29 -6.62
N ALA A 49 8.75 3.48 -7.01
CA ALA A 49 8.48 4.56 -6.07
C ALA A 49 7.37 4.19 -5.06
N LEU A 50 6.25 3.64 -5.53
CA LEU A 50 5.15 3.20 -4.67
C LEU A 50 5.56 2.03 -3.75
N ILE A 51 6.39 1.10 -4.24
CA ILE A 51 6.93 0.00 -3.42
C ILE A 51 7.78 0.53 -2.26
N GLN A 52 8.60 1.55 -2.50
CA GLN A 52 9.38 2.20 -1.45
C GLN A 52 8.48 2.91 -0.43
N LEU A 53 7.50 3.67 -0.91
CA LEU A 53 6.56 4.41 -0.07
C LEU A 53 5.68 3.48 0.79
N ALA A 54 5.31 2.30 0.27
CA ALA A 54 4.53 1.29 0.98
C ALA A 54 5.22 0.77 2.25
N LYS A 55 6.56 0.90 2.35
CA LYS A 55 7.36 0.49 3.51
C LYS A 55 7.49 1.57 4.58
N MET A 56 6.93 2.76 4.36
CA MET A 56 6.95 3.83 5.36
C MET A 56 6.04 3.48 6.54
N ASN A 57 6.47 3.83 7.77
CA ASN A 57 5.67 3.66 8.98
C ASN A 57 4.62 4.77 9.14
N ASP A 58 3.82 5.01 8.09
CA ASP A 58 2.74 5.98 8.05
C ASP A 58 1.50 5.36 7.40
N MET A 59 0.42 5.20 8.17
CA MET A 59 -0.79 4.53 7.70
C MET A 59 -1.43 5.23 6.51
N LYS A 60 -1.39 6.57 6.48
CA LYS A 60 -1.99 7.35 5.38
C LYS A 60 -1.23 7.11 4.07
N THR A 61 0.10 7.03 4.12
CA THR A 61 0.92 6.70 2.95
C THR A 61 0.73 5.27 2.50
N ARG A 62 0.68 4.31 3.44
CA ARG A 62 0.39 2.89 3.14
C ARG A 62 -0.97 2.74 2.45
N LEU A 63 -2.01 3.42 2.93
CA LEU A 63 -3.33 3.44 2.31
C LEU A 63 -3.30 4.03 0.90
N ARG A 64 -2.63 5.17 0.71
CA ARG A 64 -2.47 5.76 -0.62
C ARG A 64 -1.74 4.83 -1.59
N CYS A 65 -0.76 4.07 -1.11
CA CYS A 65 -0.10 3.04 -1.91
C CYS A 65 -1.06 1.91 -2.27
N ALA A 66 -1.83 1.39 -1.31
CA ALA A 66 -2.84 0.36 -1.57
C ALA A 66 -3.89 0.82 -2.60
N VAL A 67 -4.39 2.06 -2.48
CA VAL A 67 -5.29 2.67 -3.46
C VAL A 67 -4.64 2.78 -4.83
N ALA A 68 -3.38 3.25 -4.90
CA ALA A 68 -2.67 3.38 -6.17
C ALA A 68 -2.47 2.01 -6.84
N PHE A 69 -2.04 0.99 -6.11
CA PHE A 69 -1.91 -0.37 -6.63
C PHE A 69 -3.24 -0.96 -7.08
N ALA A 70 -4.31 -0.75 -6.32
CA ALA A 70 -5.66 -1.18 -6.72
C ALA A 70 -6.07 -0.53 -8.05
N ASN A 71 -5.88 0.78 -8.19
CA ASN A 71 -6.18 1.48 -9.43
C ASN A 71 -5.34 0.97 -10.61
N LEU A 72 -4.03 0.80 -10.43
CA LEU A 72 -3.13 0.29 -11.46
C LEU A 72 -3.47 -1.15 -11.88
N SER A 73 -3.92 -1.99 -10.93
CA SER A 73 -4.26 -3.39 -11.20
C SER A 73 -5.44 -3.57 -12.17
N TYR A 74 -6.29 -2.55 -12.36
CA TYR A 74 -7.37 -2.60 -13.34
C TYR A 74 -6.89 -2.40 -14.78
N GLU A 75 -5.65 -1.95 -14.99
CA GLU A 75 -5.08 -1.75 -16.32
C GLU A 75 -4.33 -3.01 -16.76
N SER A 76 -4.89 -3.75 -17.73
CA SER A 76 -4.34 -5.04 -18.19
C SER A 76 -2.90 -4.92 -18.70
N THR A 77 -2.57 -3.81 -19.35
CA THR A 77 -1.21 -3.54 -19.86
C THR A 77 -0.18 -3.28 -18.75
N VAL A 78 -0.64 -3.01 -17.52
CA VAL A 78 0.18 -2.75 -16.33
C VAL A 78 0.27 -3.97 -15.41
N GLN A 79 -0.72 -4.88 -15.44
CA GLN A 79 -0.73 -6.08 -14.58
C GLN A 79 0.55 -6.91 -14.70
N GLY A 80 1.03 -7.17 -15.92
CA GLY A 80 2.30 -7.85 -16.14
C GLY A 80 3.49 -7.14 -15.48
N LEU A 81 3.57 -5.81 -15.62
CA LEU A 81 4.61 -5.00 -14.98
C LEU A 81 4.52 -5.04 -13.46
N MET A 82 3.32 -5.04 -12.88
CA MET A 82 3.14 -5.16 -11.43
C MET A 82 3.67 -6.49 -10.90
N VAL A 83 3.44 -7.59 -11.62
CA VAL A 83 3.99 -8.90 -11.27
C VAL A 83 5.51 -8.93 -11.49
N ASP A 84 6.01 -8.34 -12.58
CA ASP A 84 7.45 -8.19 -12.86
C ASP A 84 8.20 -7.43 -11.75
N HIS A 85 7.56 -6.44 -11.14
CA HIS A 85 8.13 -5.61 -10.09
C HIS A 85 7.87 -6.13 -8.65
N ASP A 86 7.41 -7.38 -8.49
CA ASP A 86 7.13 -7.98 -7.18
C ASP A 86 6.15 -7.15 -6.32
N VAL A 87 5.11 -6.58 -6.95
CA VAL A 87 4.11 -5.77 -6.23
C VAL A 87 3.17 -6.63 -5.38
N VAL A 88 2.95 -7.90 -5.75
CA VAL A 88 2.07 -8.83 -5.04
C VAL A 88 2.41 -8.98 -3.55
N PRO A 89 3.67 -9.30 -3.15
CA PRO A 89 4.03 -9.41 -1.74
C PRO A 89 3.92 -8.07 -1.00
N VAL A 90 4.13 -6.95 -1.70
CA VAL A 90 3.94 -5.61 -1.12
C VAL A 90 2.47 -5.35 -0.80
N ILE A 91 1.55 -5.73 -1.70
CA ILE A 91 0.11 -5.64 -1.45
C ILE A 91 -0.30 -6.55 -0.28
N ALA A 92 0.28 -7.76 -0.19
CA ALA A 92 0.02 -8.66 0.93
C ALA A 92 0.47 -8.06 2.28
N ASP A 93 1.65 -7.41 2.33
CA ASP A 93 2.11 -6.69 3.52
C ASP A 93 1.20 -5.52 3.89
N LEU A 94 0.74 -4.75 2.91
CA LEU A 94 -0.19 -3.64 3.12
C LEU A 94 -1.56 -4.09 3.65
N SER A 95 -1.98 -5.31 3.33
CA SER A 95 -3.19 -5.95 3.88
C SER A 95 -3.03 -6.35 5.35
N SER A 96 -1.79 -6.62 5.78
CA SER A 96 -1.51 -6.95 7.17
C SER A 96 -1.56 -5.70 8.07
N PRO A 97 -2.19 -5.77 9.26
CA PRO A 97 -2.06 -4.72 10.24
C PRO A 97 -0.57 -4.57 10.57
N SER A 98 -0.06 -3.33 10.54
CA SER A 98 1.38 -3.09 10.73
C SER A 98 1.90 -3.73 12.01
N PRO A 99 3.18 -4.18 12.04
CA PRO A 99 3.78 -4.80 13.24
C PRO A 99 3.79 -3.91 14.49
N SER A 100 3.53 -2.60 14.37
CA SER A 100 3.26 -1.71 15.51
C SER A 100 2.08 -2.17 16.39
N TYR A 101 1.19 -3.02 15.88
CA TYR A 101 0.06 -3.59 16.62
C TYR A 101 0.37 -4.94 17.28
N ALA A 102 1.54 -5.52 17.04
CA ALA A 102 1.98 -6.77 17.65
C ALA A 102 2.68 -6.56 19.01
N GLU A 103 2.34 -5.50 19.74
CA GLU A 103 2.70 -5.39 21.15
C GLU A 103 1.71 -6.21 22.01
N PRO A 104 2.17 -6.84 23.10
CA PRO A 104 1.45 -7.87 23.85
C PRO A 104 0.29 -7.35 24.74
N TRP A 105 -0.54 -6.43 24.24
CA TRP A 105 -1.75 -6.02 24.97
C TRP A 105 -2.83 -7.12 24.97
N THR A 106 -2.95 -7.90 23.89
CA THR A 106 -3.97 -8.96 23.80
C THR A 106 -3.65 -10.17 24.67
N ALA A 107 -2.37 -10.53 24.82
CA ALA A 107 -1.97 -11.71 25.59
C ALA A 107 -1.95 -11.49 27.12
N ALA A 108 -1.76 -10.24 27.57
CA ALA A 108 -1.67 -9.93 29.01
C ALA A 108 -3.03 -9.60 29.66
N ASN A 109 -4.07 -9.26 28.89
CA ASN A 109 -5.32 -8.73 29.44
C ASN A 109 -6.39 -9.80 29.74
N GLU A 110 -6.24 -11.04 29.27
CA GLU A 110 -7.19 -12.13 29.59
C GLU A 110 -7.01 -12.72 31.00
N GLN A 111 -5.88 -12.45 31.68
CA GLN A 111 -5.61 -13.02 33.01
C GLN A 111 -5.82 -12.05 34.18
N ASN A 112 -6.13 -10.77 33.95
CA ASN A 112 -6.11 -9.76 35.02
C ASN A 112 -7.36 -8.86 35.10
N TYR A 113 -8.53 -9.40 34.78
CA TYR A 113 -9.84 -8.75 35.00
C TYR A 113 -10.23 -8.75 36.49
N THR A 114 -9.40 -8.16 37.35
CA THR A 114 -9.77 -7.76 38.71
C THR A 114 -9.14 -6.40 39.01
N ALA A 115 -10.02 -5.40 39.17
CA ALA A 115 -9.84 -4.03 39.64
C ALA A 115 -8.45 -3.61 40.17
N GLU A 116 -7.88 -2.53 39.60
CA GLU A 116 -7.59 -1.26 40.30
C GLU A 116 -6.73 -0.30 39.42
N GLU A 117 -7.25 0.93 39.28
CA GLU A 117 -6.65 2.26 39.01
C GLU A 117 -5.62 2.54 37.87
N GLU A 118 -6.13 3.30 36.89
CA GLU A 118 -5.58 4.53 36.28
C GLU A 118 -4.07 4.81 36.32
N LYS A 119 -3.42 4.69 35.15
CA LYS A 119 -2.37 5.62 34.73
C LYS A 119 -2.43 5.80 33.22
N ASP A 120 -3.20 6.79 32.80
CA ASP A 120 -3.41 7.27 31.43
C ASP A 120 -2.12 7.29 30.57
N PRO A 121 -2.01 6.43 29.54
CA PRO A 121 -1.28 6.73 28.33
C PRO A 121 -2.33 6.99 27.24
N SER A 122 -2.72 8.26 27.10
CA SER A 122 -3.71 8.73 26.14
C SER A 122 -3.56 8.02 24.78
N PRO A 123 -4.51 7.15 24.37
CA PRO A 123 -4.46 6.48 23.09
C PRO A 123 -4.68 7.53 22.00
N LYS A 124 -3.62 7.87 21.25
CA LYS A 124 -3.77 8.67 20.04
C LYS A 124 -4.63 7.88 19.05
N ASP A 125 -5.89 8.27 18.93
CA ASP A 125 -6.83 7.98 17.84
C ASP A 125 -6.41 6.79 16.94
N HIS A 126 -6.67 5.59 17.41
CA HIS A 126 -6.44 4.36 16.67
C HIS A 126 -7.49 4.25 15.56
N ASP A 127 -7.16 4.76 14.37
CA ASP A 127 -8.06 4.77 13.23
C ASP A 127 -8.17 3.36 12.60
N SER A 128 -9.08 2.56 13.16
CA SER A 128 -9.45 1.23 12.66
C SER A 128 -10.01 1.27 11.24
N SER A 129 -10.56 2.42 10.79
CA SER A 129 -11.13 2.60 9.45
C SER A 129 -10.07 2.36 8.38
N TYR A 130 -8.85 2.88 8.58
CA TYR A 130 -7.79 2.75 7.59
C TYR A 130 -7.30 1.31 7.39
N SER A 131 -7.40 0.45 8.40
CA SER A 131 -7.02 -0.96 8.27
C SER A 131 -8.02 -1.72 7.40
N GLU A 132 -9.32 -1.49 7.60
CA GLU A 132 -10.38 -2.12 6.81
C GLU A 132 -10.35 -1.63 5.35
N GLU A 133 -10.14 -0.33 5.15
CA GLU A 133 -9.98 0.26 3.81
C GLU A 133 -8.75 -0.31 3.10
N ASN A 134 -7.61 -0.41 3.79
CA ASN A 134 -6.39 -1.02 3.23
C ASN A 134 -6.65 -2.45 2.75
N GLN A 135 -7.29 -3.29 3.57
CA GLN A 135 -7.60 -4.67 3.22
C GLN A 135 -8.50 -4.75 1.99
N LEU A 136 -9.51 -3.88 1.89
CA LEU A 136 -10.40 -3.82 0.73
C LEU A 136 -9.65 -3.49 -0.57
N TYR A 137 -8.77 -2.48 -0.55
CA TYR A 137 -7.98 -2.12 -1.74
C TYR A 137 -6.95 -3.21 -2.09
N CYS A 138 -6.33 -3.83 -1.09
CA CYS A 138 -5.40 -4.93 -1.30
C CYS A 138 -6.09 -6.15 -1.92
N ALA A 139 -7.26 -6.54 -1.41
CA ALA A 139 -8.04 -7.65 -1.95
C ALA A 139 -8.44 -7.39 -3.42
N LYS A 140 -8.84 -6.17 -3.77
CA LYS A 140 -9.14 -5.78 -5.16
C LYS A 140 -7.92 -5.92 -6.05
N ALA A 141 -6.77 -5.41 -5.60
CA ALA A 141 -5.53 -5.47 -6.36
C ALA A 141 -5.08 -6.91 -6.61
N LEU A 142 -5.10 -7.76 -5.57
CA LEU A 142 -4.73 -9.18 -5.67
C LEU A 142 -5.68 -9.96 -6.58
N CYS A 143 -6.99 -9.71 -6.50
CA CYS A 143 -7.99 -10.36 -7.37
C CYS A 143 -7.74 -10.04 -8.85
N ASN A 144 -7.48 -8.77 -9.17
CA ASN A 144 -7.20 -8.35 -10.53
C ASN A 144 -5.88 -8.95 -11.06
N LEU A 145 -4.85 -9.03 -10.22
CA LEU A 145 -3.57 -9.62 -10.60
C LEU A 145 -3.68 -11.14 -10.75
N GLY A 146 -4.39 -11.84 -9.85
CA GLY A 146 -4.59 -13.29 -9.91
C GLY A 146 -5.39 -13.76 -11.13
N CYS A 147 -6.28 -12.92 -11.66
CA CYS A 147 -7.02 -13.20 -12.90
C CYS A 147 -6.17 -13.04 -14.18
N HIS A 148 -4.94 -12.50 -14.10
CA HIS A 148 -4.12 -12.29 -15.29
C HIS A 148 -3.47 -13.60 -15.76
N ILE A 149 -3.70 -13.98 -17.02
CA ILE A 149 -3.14 -15.18 -17.64
C ILE A 149 -1.61 -15.23 -17.49
N GLY A 150 -1.10 -16.34 -16.93
CA GLY A 150 0.33 -16.57 -16.70
C GLY A 150 0.91 -15.94 -15.44
N SER A 151 0.13 -15.15 -14.69
CA SER A 151 0.57 -14.61 -13.39
C SER A 151 0.50 -15.65 -12.27
N GLU A 152 -0.36 -16.66 -12.37
CA GLU A 152 -0.56 -17.70 -11.33
C GLU A 152 0.76 -18.32 -10.87
N LYS A 153 1.62 -18.72 -11.82
CA LYS A 153 2.92 -19.32 -11.49
C LYS A 153 3.83 -18.35 -10.74
N ARG A 154 3.84 -17.08 -11.12
CA ARG A 154 4.69 -16.05 -10.52
C ARG A 154 4.15 -15.52 -9.19
N ILE A 155 2.83 -15.43 -9.05
CA ILE A 155 2.15 -15.09 -7.80
C ILE A 155 2.44 -16.17 -6.75
N VAL A 156 2.41 -17.45 -7.15
CA VAL A 156 2.79 -18.57 -6.27
C VAL A 156 4.28 -18.49 -5.90
N GLU A 157 5.17 -18.18 -6.85
CA GLU A 157 6.60 -17.98 -6.58
C GLU A 157 6.86 -16.78 -5.64
N GLN A 158 5.98 -15.76 -5.66
CA GLN A 158 6.04 -14.57 -4.82
C GLN A 158 5.35 -14.72 -3.45
N GLY A 159 4.77 -15.89 -3.15
CA GLY A 159 4.13 -16.16 -1.85
C GLY A 159 2.68 -15.68 -1.72
N GLY A 160 1.98 -15.45 -2.84
CA GLY A 160 0.54 -15.18 -2.83
C GLY A 160 -0.21 -16.43 -2.35
N ALA A 161 -0.72 -16.40 -1.11
CA ALA A 161 -1.59 -17.43 -0.60
C ALA A 161 -2.97 -17.36 -1.29
N TYR A 162 -3.42 -18.49 -1.83
CA TYR A 162 -4.79 -18.70 -2.32
C TYR A 162 -5.82 -18.65 -1.17
#